data_AF-A0A6C0C4N2-F1
#
_entry.id   AF-A0A6C0C4N2-F1
#
_cell.length_a   1.000
_cell.length_b   1.000
_cell.length_c   1.000
_cell.angle_alpha   90.00
_cell.angle_beta   90.00
_cell.angle_gamma   90.00
#
_symmetry.space_group_name_H-M   'P 1'
#
loop_
_entity.id
_entity.type
_entity.pdbx_description
1 polymer ?
#
loop_
_entity_poly.entity_id
_entity_poly.type
_entity_poly.pdbx_seq_one_letter_code
_entity_poly.pdbx_strand_id
1 'polypeptide(L)' 'MDIETETQMNKFINKYNYLVIFPDKNPKLFKSLRDIEDEISVAASTISKKLKESNSCICQSKGTAFYFFVHLIKG' A
#
# COMPACT_ATOMS: atom_id res chain seq x y z
N MET A 1 21.66 -9.29 -1.05
CA MET A 1 22.15 -8.47 -2.17
C MET A 1 21.61 -7.10 -1.92
N ASP A 2 22.51 -6.18 -1.59
CA ASP A 2 22.14 -4.83 -1.21
C ASP A 2 21.94 -3.98 -2.48
N ILE A 3 21.20 -2.87 -2.34
CA ILE A 3 20.96 -1.94 -3.43
C ILE A 3 22.03 -0.85 -3.32
N GLU A 4 22.92 -0.77 -4.30
CA GLU A 4 24.07 0.14 -4.30
C GLU A 4 23.92 1.29 -5.30
N THR A 5 22.92 1.21 -6.18
CA THR A 5 22.69 2.20 -7.24
C THR A 5 21.23 2.66 -7.29
N GLU A 6 21.04 3.89 -7.73
CA GLU A 6 19.71 4.46 -7.99
C GLU A 6 18.92 3.61 -9.00
N THR A 7 19.58 3.07 -10.03
CA THR A 7 18.92 2.22 -11.04
C THR A 7 18.40 0.91 -10.43
N GLN A 8 19.15 0.29 -9.52
CA GLN A 8 18.69 -0.89 -8.80
C GLN A 8 17.51 -0.54 -7.88
N MET A 9 17.56 0.61 -7.19
CA MET A 9 16.46 1.08 -6.35
C MET A 9 15.19 1.32 -7.18
N ASN A 10 15.31 2.05 -8.30
CA ASN A 10 14.22 2.31 -9.23
C ASN A 10 13.64 1.01 -9.78
N LYS A 11 14.48 0.03 -10.16
CA LYS A 11 14.01 -1.30 -10.59
C LYS A 11 13.29 -2.06 -9.48
N PHE A 12 13.72 -1.92 -8.23
CA PHE A 12 13.07 -2.56 -7.09
C PHE A 12 11.70 -1.93 -6.81
N ILE A 13 11.64 -0.61 -6.61
CA ILE A 13 10.41 0.09 -6.27
C ILE A 13 9.36 0.00 -7.38
N ASN A 14 9.79 -0.03 -8.65
CA ASN A 14 8.92 -0.21 -9.80
C ASN A 14 8.26 -1.60 -9.88
N LYS A 15 8.55 -2.54 -8.98
CA LYS A 15 7.81 -3.81 -8.89
C LYS A 15 6.48 -3.66 -8.14
N TYR A 16 6.32 -2.57 -7.40
CA TYR A 16 5.20 -2.33 -6.50
C TYR A 16 4.38 -1.15 -6.97
N ASN A 17 3.11 -1.16 -6.61
CA ASN A 17 2.15 -0.13 -6.99
C ASN A 17 1.66 0.65 -5.76
N TYR A 18 1.79 0.07 -4.57
CA TYR A 18 1.23 0.64 -3.34
C TYR A 18 2.21 0.57 -2.18
N LEU A 19 2.19 1.60 -1.35
CA LEU A 19 2.80 1.64 -0.02
C LEU A 19 1.69 1.64 1.02
N VAL A 20 1.79 0.79 2.04
CA VAL A 20 0.86 0.77 3.17
C VAL A 20 1.63 0.96 4.48
N ILE A 21 1.17 1.88 5.32
CA ILE A 21 1.67 2.03 6.70
C ILE A 21 0.69 1.35 7.65
N PHE A 22 1.21 0.43 8.45
CA PHE A 22 0.47 -0.38 9.41
C PHE A 22 0.30 0.37 10.75
N PRO A 23 -0.57 -0.10 11.66
CA PRO A 23 -0.82 0.55 12.96
C PRO A 23 0.43 0.65 13.85
N ASP A 24 1.37 -0.26 13.67
CA ASP A 24 2.67 -0.30 14.34
C ASP A 24 3.70 0.65 13.70
N LYS A 25 3.28 1.44 12.71
CA LYS A 25 4.09 2.41 11.93
C LYS A 25 5.08 1.75 10.97
N ASN A 26 4.99 0.44 10.75
CA ASN A 26 5.84 -0.25 9.79
C ASN A 26 5.28 -0.11 8.36
N PRO A 27 6.12 0.23 7.36
CA PRO A 27 5.73 0.24 5.96
C PRO A 27 5.78 -1.16 5.33
N LYS A 28 4.86 -1.47 4.42
CA LYS A 28 4.96 -2.60 3.48
C LYS A 28 4.58 -2.19 2.07
N LEU A 29 5.22 -2.80 1.08
CA LEU A 29 4.97 -2.57 -0.34
C LEU A 29 4.11 -3.69 -0.93
N PHE A 30 3.15 -3.33 -1.79
CA PHE A 30 2.21 -4.27 -2.41
C PHE A 30 2.13 -4.09 -3.93
N LYS A 31 1.87 -5.20 -4.63
CA LYS A 31 1.73 -5.21 -6.09
C LYS A 31 0.29 -4.98 -6.52
N SER A 32 -0.66 -5.46 -5.75
CA SER A 32 -2.08 -5.34 -6.07
C SER A 32 -2.91 -4.90 -4.86
N LEU A 33 -4.11 -4.35 -5.11
CA LEU A 33 -5.07 -4.05 -4.05
C LEU A 33 -5.61 -5.33 -3.38
N ARG A 34 -5.58 -6.48 -4.08
CA ARG A 34 -5.98 -7.77 -3.50
C ARG A 34 -5.00 -8.22 -2.42
N ASP A 35 -3.70 -8.04 -2.68
CA ASP A 35 -2.66 -8.34 -1.70
C ASP A 35 -2.85 -7.49 -0.42
N ILE A 36 -3.32 -6.25 -0.55
CA ILE A 36 -3.62 -5.37 0.59
C ILE A 36 -4.87 -5.86 1.31
N GLU A 37 -5.93 -6.22 0.57
CA GLU A 37 -7.18 -6.73 1.12
C GLU A 37 -6.96 -7.96 2.00
N ASP A 38 -6.18 -8.93 1.50
CA ASP A 38 -5.84 -10.16 2.21
C ASP A 38 -5.09 -9.88 3.54
N GLU A 39 -4.29 -8.81 3.58
CA GLU A 39 -3.44 -8.48 4.74
C GLU A 39 -4.17 -7.60 5.78
N ILE A 40 -4.97 -6.62 5.35
CA ILE A 40 -5.57 -5.63 6.28
C ILE A 40 -7.08 -5.79 6.48
N SER A 41 -7.71 -6.76 5.81
CA SER A 41 -9.16 -7.03 5.86
C SER A 41 -10.02 -5.81 5.47
N VAL A 42 -9.58 -5.06 4.45
CA VAL A 42 -10.34 -3.97 3.83
C VAL A 42 -10.49 -4.28 2.34
N ALA A 43 -11.72 -4.34 1.86
CA ALA A 43 -12.01 -4.71 0.48
C ALA A 43 -11.26 -3.83 -0.54
N ALA A 44 -10.64 -4.45 -1.54
CA ALA A 44 -9.89 -3.79 -2.60
C ALA A 44 -10.75 -2.74 -3.34
N SER A 45 -12.05 -2.98 -3.49
CA SER A 45 -13.00 -2.03 -4.09
C SER A 45 -13.16 -0.75 -3.26
N THR A 46 -13.11 -0.86 -1.93
CA THR A 46 -13.18 0.29 -1.01
C THR A 46 -11.90 1.11 -1.09
N ILE A 47 -10.75 0.44 -1.08
CA ILE A 47 -9.43 1.09 -1.23
C ILE A 47 -9.36 1.80 -2.59
N SER A 48 -9.73 1.10 -3.68
CA SER A 48 -9.75 1.65 -5.03
C SER A 48 -10.63 2.89 -5.13
N LYS A 49 -11.84 2.87 -4.54
CA LYS A 49 -12.74 4.02 -4.56
C LYS A 49 -12.11 5.24 -3.89
N LYS A 50 -11.51 5.07 -2.71
CA LYS A 50 -10.83 6.16 -2.00
C LYS A 50 -9.61 6.68 -2.76
N LEU A 51 -8.84 5.79 -3.39
CA LEU A 51 -7.66 6.17 -4.18
C LEU A 51 -8.00 6.92 -5.48
N LYS A 52 -9.23 6.86 -5.98
CA LYS A 52 -9.66 7.66 -7.13
C LYS A 52 -9.85 9.13 -6.79
N GLU A 53 -10.16 9.43 -5.53
CA GLU A 53 -10.35 10.81 -5.06
C GLU A 53 -9.01 11.48 -4.73
N SER A 54 -8.00 10.68 -4.37
CA SER A 54 -6.64 11.12 -4.03
C SER A 54 -5.67 9.95 -4.18
N ASN A 55 -4.41 10.20 -4.56
CA ASN A 55 -3.36 9.17 -4.62
C ASN A 55 -3.02 8.54 -3.25
N SER A 56 -3.69 8.93 -2.17
CA SER A 56 -3.57 8.27 -0.86
C SER A 56 -4.88 8.30 -0.10
N CYS A 57 -5.06 7.35 0.82
CA CYS A 57 -6.22 7.32 1.70
C CYS A 57 -5.92 6.63 3.04
N ILE A 58 -6.78 6.88 4.03
CA ILE A 58 -6.80 6.15 5.30
C ILE A 58 -7.96 5.15 5.27
N CYS A 59 -7.67 3.90 5.62
CA CYS A 59 -8.63 2.82 5.73
C CYS A 59 -8.68 2.30 7.17
N GLN A 60 -9.87 1.93 7.63
CA GLN A 60 -10.05 1.28 8.92
C GLN A 60 -10.55 -0.15 8.67
N SER A 61 -9.90 -1.13 9.29
CA SER A 61 -10.37 -2.51 9.25
C SER A 61 -11.59 -2.68 10.14
N LYS A 62 -12.68 -3.21 9.59
CA LYS A 62 -13.96 -3.35 10.31
C LYS A 62 -13.89 -4.33 11.47
N GLY A 63 -12.96 -5.31 11.42
CA GLY A 63 -12.84 -6.35 12.44
C GLY A 63 -11.95 -5.98 13.64
N THR A 64 -11.08 -4.97 13.50
CA THR A 64 -10.02 -4.70 14.50
C THR A 64 -9.93 -3.23 14.93
N ALA A 65 -10.70 -2.34 14.30
CA ALA A 65 -10.62 -0.88 14.48
C ALA A 65 -9.26 -0.26 14.12
N PHE A 66 -8.32 -1.03 13.56
CA PHE A 66 -7.01 -0.57 13.15
C PHE A 66 -7.07 0.32 11.90
N TYR A 67 -6.23 1.36 11.90
CA TYR A 67 -6.08 2.30 10.80
C TYR A 67 -4.82 2.00 10.00
N PHE A 68 -4.96 2.10 8.68
CA PHE A 68 -3.92 1.88 7.70
C PHE A 68 -3.88 3.06 6.76
N PHE A 69 -2.68 3.54 6.44
CA PHE A 69 -2.49 4.51 5.36
C PHE A 69 -2.12 3.76 4.09
N VAL A 70 -2.79 4.05 2.98
CA VAL A 70 -2.51 3.46 1.66
C VAL A 70 -2.16 4.57 0.70
N HIS A 71 -1.05 4.43 -0.02
CA HIS A 71 -0.60 5.37 -1.04
C HIS A 71 -0.29 4.66 -2.35
N LEU A 72 -0.80 5.20 -3.45
CA LEU A 72 -0.48 4.78 -4.80
C LEU A 72 0.89 5.36 -5.19
N ILE A 73 1.86 4.48 -5.42
CA ILE A 73 3.23 4.83 -5.81
C ILE A 73 3.30 5.21 -7.29
N LYS A 74 2.50 4.53 -8.13
CA LYS A 74 2.46 4.75 -9.57
C LYS A 74 1.10 5.28 -9.99
N GLY A 75 1.07 6.54 -10.39
CA GLY A 75 -0.05 7.17 -11.11
C GLY A 75 0.05 6.92 -12.60
#